data_AF-A0A351C709-F1
#
_entry.id   AF-A0A351C709-F1
#
_cell.length_a   1.000
_cell.length_b   1.000
_cell.length_c   1.000
_cell.angle_alpha   90.00
_cell.angle_beta   90.00
_cell.angle_gamma   90.00
#
_symmetry.space_group_name_H-M   'P 1'
#
loop_
_entity.id
_entity.type
_entity.pdbx_description
1 polymer ?
#
loop_
_entity_poly.entity_id
_entity_poly.type
_entity_poly.pdbx_seq_one_letter_code
_entity_poly.pdbx_strand_id
1 'polypeptide(L)'
;MSSSTTQLVEFIHRKLKATRLRLLQVSLFSGALLLIGSFSALWFISASLESFFWFAPTVRWGLLIFAGLGLLIVFSRFVLLPVLINAGLLSGGENETLAKKIGHSFPEVEDRLLNLLQLSEGSHSSSPEPFVDSALQKLGEPLKSVPFEEIVSWKETRKVGLWAISPVLLLLVFLLAAPGSFFSATTRLTSPTTEFERPAPFSFAVLPGDTEIVIGEDLKVSISISGDYADTQPVLESLVDGEMRSRFINLTEDSTGSLSHLYRSIRQPFRYRVSGGGLASPWFTVEVVERPLVQELNLRISYPSYTRIPDQRLASNVGDVVALGGSRVDLTVSVAGARAER
;
A
#
# COMPACT_ATOMS: atom_id res chain seq x y z
N MET A 1 -13.46 -4.83 -68.21
CA MET A 1 -14.57 -4.42 -67.32
C MET A 1 -15.07 -3.03 -67.70
N SER A 2 -16.37 -2.78 -67.66
CA SER A 2 -16.98 -1.46 -67.88
C SER A 2 -16.67 -0.48 -66.72
N SER A 3 -16.57 0.82 -67.00
CA SER A 3 -16.31 1.86 -65.98
C SER A 3 -17.34 1.85 -64.85
N SER A 4 -18.61 1.56 -65.16
CA SER A 4 -19.68 1.42 -64.18
C SER A 4 -19.52 0.22 -63.26
N THR A 5 -18.99 -0.90 -63.77
CA THR A 5 -18.74 -2.11 -62.97
C THR A 5 -17.58 -1.87 -62.00
N THR A 6 -16.50 -1.22 -62.45
CA THR A 6 -15.35 -0.89 -61.60
C THR A 6 -15.74 0.02 -60.44
N GLN A 7 -16.55 1.05 -60.69
CA GLN A 7 -17.08 1.94 -59.64
C GLN A 7 -17.98 1.20 -58.63
N LEU A 8 -18.77 0.22 -59.09
CA LEU A 8 -19.62 -0.61 -58.23
C LEU A 8 -18.79 -1.48 -57.27
N VAL A 9 -17.77 -2.14 -57.81
CA VAL A 9 -16.88 -3.02 -57.04
C VAL A 9 -16.08 -2.20 -56.03
N GLU A 10 -15.57 -1.04 -56.43
CA GLU A 10 -14.84 -0.13 -55.55
C GLU A 10 -15.72 0.42 -54.41
N PHE A 11 -16.99 0.75 -54.71
CA PHE A 11 -17.97 1.16 -53.70
C PHE A 11 -18.22 0.06 -52.66
N ILE A 12 -18.40 -1.19 -53.10
CA ILE A 12 -18.63 -2.34 -52.20
C ILE A 12 -17.39 -2.63 -51.36
N HIS A 13 -16.19 -2.58 -51.93
CA HIS A 13 -14.93 -2.71 -51.19
C HIS A 13 -14.75 -1.62 -50.13
N ARG A 14 -15.09 -0.37 -50.47
CA ARG A 14 -15.05 0.75 -49.52
C ARG A 14 -16.05 0.55 -48.37
N LYS A 15 -17.24 0.04 -48.67
CA LYS A 15 -18.28 -0.28 -47.68
C LYS A 15 -17.84 -1.42 -46.77
N LEU A 16 -17.27 -2.50 -47.31
CA LEU A 16 -16.67 -3.61 -46.55
C LEU A 16 -15.54 -3.13 -45.63
N LYS A 17 -14.65 -2.27 -46.13
CA LYS A 17 -13.57 -1.67 -45.32
C LYS A 17 -14.13 -0.82 -44.17
N ALA A 18 -15.17 -0.04 -44.41
CA ALA A 18 -15.84 0.76 -43.37
C ALA A 18 -16.50 -0.14 -42.30
N THR A 19 -17.19 -1.21 -42.70
CA THR A 19 -17.78 -2.20 -41.78
C THR A 19 -16.71 -2.91 -40.96
N ARG A 20 -15.58 -3.29 -41.58
CA ARG A 20 -14.43 -3.89 -40.90
C ARG A 20 -13.86 -2.95 -39.83
N LEU A 21 -13.68 -1.67 -40.14
CA LEU A 21 -13.21 -0.68 -39.17
C LEU A 21 -14.19 -0.50 -38.01
N ARG A 22 -15.51 -0.46 -38.27
CA ARG A 22 -16.52 -0.38 -37.20
C ARG A 22 -16.54 -1.63 -36.32
N LEU A 23 -16.43 -2.82 -36.89
CA LEU A 23 -16.32 -4.08 -36.15
C LEU A 23 -15.12 -4.08 -35.20
N LEU A 24 -13.98 -3.53 -35.64
CA LEU A 24 -12.80 -3.38 -34.79
C LEU A 24 -13.00 -2.37 -33.68
N GLN A 25 -13.59 -1.21 -33.98
CA GLN A 25 -13.84 -0.21 -32.96
C GLN A 25 -14.73 -0.77 -31.86
N VAL A 26 -15.77 -1.51 -32.22
CA VAL A 26 -16.67 -2.14 -31.25
C VAL A 26 -16.00 -3.29 -30.50
N SER A 27 -15.19 -4.13 -31.15
CA SER A 27 -14.47 -5.20 -30.47
C SER A 27 -13.39 -4.67 -29.53
N LEU A 28 -12.63 -3.64 -29.94
CA LEU A 28 -11.64 -2.96 -29.12
C LEU A 28 -12.27 -2.26 -27.94
N PHE A 29 -13.39 -1.54 -28.13
CA PHE A 29 -14.07 -0.87 -27.04
C PHE A 29 -14.64 -1.87 -26.03
N SER A 30 -15.25 -2.96 -26.51
CA SER A 30 -15.75 -4.05 -25.65
C SER A 30 -14.60 -4.74 -24.91
N GLY A 31 -13.48 -5.02 -25.60
CA GLY A 31 -12.29 -5.62 -25.02
C GLY A 31 -11.62 -4.72 -23.99
N ALA A 32 -11.55 -3.42 -24.23
CA ALA A 32 -11.05 -2.43 -23.29
C ALA A 32 -11.92 -2.36 -22.03
N LEU A 33 -13.25 -2.34 -22.17
CA LEU A 33 -14.14 -2.40 -21.00
C LEU A 33 -13.94 -3.69 -20.20
N LEU A 34 -13.86 -4.85 -20.87
CA LEU A 34 -13.60 -6.12 -20.20
C LEU A 34 -12.26 -6.15 -19.47
N LEU A 35 -11.21 -5.55 -20.07
CA LEU A 35 -9.91 -5.44 -19.42
C LEU A 35 -9.96 -4.55 -18.18
N ILE A 36 -10.58 -3.38 -18.26
CA ILE A 36 -10.73 -2.48 -17.12
C ILE A 36 -11.55 -3.16 -16.01
N GLY A 37 -12.65 -3.82 -16.37
CA GLY A 37 -13.48 -4.56 -15.43
C GLY A 37 -12.74 -5.73 -14.77
N SER A 38 -12.01 -6.52 -15.56
CA SER A 38 -11.22 -7.66 -15.06
C SER A 38 -10.06 -7.21 -14.18
N PHE A 39 -9.36 -6.15 -14.56
CA PHE A 39 -8.31 -5.52 -13.75
C PHE A 39 -8.88 -5.04 -12.41
N SER A 40 -10.00 -4.32 -12.45
CA SER A 40 -10.65 -3.80 -11.24
C SER A 40 -11.13 -4.93 -10.33
N ALA A 41 -11.71 -6.00 -10.91
CA ALA A 41 -12.17 -7.15 -10.14
C ALA A 41 -11.02 -7.86 -9.44
N LEU A 42 -9.94 -8.16 -10.18
CA LEU A 42 -8.76 -8.79 -9.60
C LEU A 42 -8.11 -7.92 -8.53
N TRP A 43 -7.95 -6.62 -8.81
CA TRP A 43 -7.37 -5.69 -7.86
C TRP A 43 -8.19 -5.62 -6.58
N PHE A 44 -9.52 -5.53 -6.69
CA PHE A 44 -10.43 -5.53 -5.55
C PHE A 44 -10.30 -6.81 -4.71
N ILE A 45 -10.27 -7.98 -5.35
CA ILE A 45 -10.11 -9.27 -4.67
C ILE A 45 -8.75 -9.32 -3.96
N SER A 46 -7.66 -8.99 -4.66
CA SER A 46 -6.32 -9.00 -4.08
C SER A 46 -6.18 -8.01 -2.91
N ALA A 47 -6.67 -6.79 -3.06
CA ALA A 47 -6.62 -5.77 -2.01
C ALA A 47 -7.46 -6.15 -0.79
N SER A 48 -8.65 -6.73 -1.01
CA SER A 48 -9.50 -7.24 0.07
C SER A 48 -8.78 -8.37 0.83
N LEU A 49 -8.27 -9.37 0.12
CA LEU A 49 -7.55 -10.49 0.74
C LEU A 49 -6.29 -10.02 1.50
N GLU A 50 -5.49 -9.12 0.93
CA GLU A 50 -4.32 -8.53 1.58
C GLU A 50 -4.70 -7.73 2.85
N SER A 51 -5.86 -7.07 2.85
CA SER A 51 -6.35 -6.34 4.02
C SER A 51 -6.73 -7.26 5.17
N PHE A 52 -7.29 -8.44 4.89
CA PHE A 52 -7.69 -9.41 5.91
C PHE A 52 -6.52 -10.27 6.39
N PHE A 53 -5.74 -10.82 5.46
CA PHE A 53 -4.78 -11.89 5.74
C PHE A 53 -3.34 -11.44 5.97
N TRP A 54 -2.96 -10.20 5.62
CA TRP A 54 -1.59 -9.69 5.79
C TRP A 54 -0.54 -10.65 5.22
N PHE A 55 -0.59 -10.90 3.91
CA PHE A 55 0.17 -11.99 3.31
C PHE A 55 1.68 -11.80 3.41
N ALA A 56 2.38 -12.93 3.50
CA ALA A 56 3.83 -12.96 3.35
C ALA A 56 4.26 -12.54 1.92
N PRO A 57 5.50 -12.03 1.75
CA PRO A 57 6.06 -11.66 0.45
C PRO A 57 5.88 -12.70 -0.67
N THR A 58 6.01 -13.98 -0.36
CA THR A 58 5.87 -15.10 -1.33
C THR A 58 4.47 -15.21 -1.90
N VAL A 59 3.45 -15.07 -1.04
CA VAL A 59 2.04 -15.15 -1.46
C VAL A 59 1.64 -13.91 -2.26
N ARG A 60 2.18 -12.73 -1.91
CA ARG A 60 1.98 -11.50 -2.71
C ARG A 60 2.52 -11.66 -4.13
N TRP A 61 3.72 -12.22 -4.29
CA TRP A 61 4.28 -12.54 -5.60
C TRP A 61 3.39 -13.51 -6.39
N GLY A 62 2.90 -14.58 -5.74
CA GLY A 62 1.97 -15.52 -6.35
C GLY A 62 0.69 -14.85 -6.85
N LEU A 63 0.08 -13.99 -6.03
CA LEU A 63 -1.12 -13.22 -6.38
C LEU A 63 -0.86 -12.27 -7.56
N LEU A 64 0.27 -11.55 -7.57
CA LEU A 64 0.63 -10.64 -8.67
C LEU A 64 0.88 -11.39 -9.98
N ILE A 65 1.57 -12.53 -9.94
CA ILE A 65 1.83 -13.35 -11.14
C ILE A 65 0.51 -13.92 -11.67
N PHE A 66 -0.33 -14.47 -10.79
CA PHE A 66 -1.65 -14.96 -11.18
C PHE A 66 -2.50 -13.85 -11.80
N ALA A 67 -2.46 -12.65 -11.19
CA ALA A 67 -3.16 -11.49 -11.69
C ALA A 67 -2.66 -11.03 -13.07
N GLY A 68 -1.35 -10.95 -13.23
CA GLY A 68 -0.70 -10.62 -14.49
C GLY A 68 -1.02 -11.62 -15.59
N LEU A 69 -0.95 -12.93 -15.30
CA LEU A 69 -1.30 -13.98 -16.26
C LEU A 69 -2.77 -13.92 -16.68
N GLY A 70 -3.69 -13.73 -15.73
CA GLY A 70 -5.12 -13.56 -16.01
C GLY A 70 -5.38 -12.38 -16.94
N LEU A 71 -4.77 -11.23 -16.65
CA LEU A 71 -4.88 -10.04 -17.50
C LEU A 71 -4.26 -10.24 -18.88
N LEU A 72 -3.13 -10.96 -18.98
CA LEU A 72 -2.47 -11.27 -20.24
C LEU A 72 -3.34 -12.18 -21.12
N ILE A 73 -4.03 -13.15 -20.52
CA ILE A 73 -5.00 -14.01 -21.24
C ILE A 73 -6.17 -13.18 -21.77
N VAL A 74 -6.75 -12.30 -20.96
CA VAL A 74 -7.86 -11.42 -21.39
C VAL A 74 -7.38 -10.47 -22.49
N PHE A 75 -6.21 -9.87 -22.32
CA PHE A 75 -5.62 -8.94 -23.29
C PHE A 75 -5.32 -9.63 -24.63
N SER A 76 -4.69 -10.80 -24.59
CA SER A 76 -4.36 -11.56 -25.80
C SER A 76 -5.63 -11.97 -26.56
N ARG A 77 -6.66 -12.43 -25.86
CA ARG A 77 -7.90 -12.91 -26.50
C ARG A 77 -8.81 -11.79 -27.02
N PHE A 78 -8.96 -10.70 -26.27
CA PHE A 78 -9.95 -9.65 -26.60
C PHE A 78 -9.36 -8.41 -27.27
N VAL A 79 -8.05 -8.19 -27.20
CA VAL A 79 -7.38 -7.04 -27.86
C VAL A 79 -6.37 -7.50 -28.89
N LEU A 80 -5.41 -8.35 -28.52
CA LEU A 80 -4.33 -8.74 -29.43
C LEU A 80 -4.84 -9.55 -30.63
N LEU A 81 -5.68 -10.55 -30.39
CA LEU A 81 -6.22 -11.43 -31.43
C LEU A 81 -7.05 -10.68 -32.50
N PRO A 82 -8.05 -9.84 -32.16
CA PRO A 82 -8.80 -9.10 -33.18
C PRO A 82 -7.92 -8.10 -33.95
N VAL A 83 -6.90 -7.50 -33.30
CA VAL A 83 -5.95 -6.61 -33.96
C VAL A 83 -5.09 -7.38 -34.97
N LEU A 84 -4.55 -8.55 -34.60
CA LEU A 84 -3.70 -9.37 -35.46
C LEU A 84 -4.47 -9.95 -36.66
N ILE A 85 -5.70 -10.43 -36.45
CA ILE A 85 -6.58 -10.89 -37.53
C ILE A 85 -6.85 -9.73 -38.50
N ASN A 86 -7.09 -8.53 -37.97
CA ASN A 86 -7.35 -7.38 -38.81
C ASN A 86 -6.12 -6.84 -39.54
N ALA A 87 -4.94 -6.92 -38.93
CA ALA A 87 -3.66 -6.55 -39.54
C ALA A 87 -3.23 -7.51 -40.65
N GLY A 88 -3.97 -8.61 -40.88
CA GLY A 88 -3.68 -9.58 -41.93
C GLY A 88 -2.58 -10.57 -41.57
N LEU A 89 -2.14 -10.62 -40.30
CA LEU A 89 -1.11 -11.54 -39.83
C LEU A 89 -1.64 -12.93 -39.44
N LEU A 90 -2.96 -13.07 -39.26
CA LEU A 90 -3.63 -14.33 -38.90
C LEU A 90 -4.74 -14.64 -39.90
N SER A 91 -4.90 -15.93 -40.24
CA SER A 91 -5.99 -16.43 -41.08
C SER A 91 -7.35 -16.18 -40.42
N GLY A 92 -8.25 -15.50 -41.13
CA GLY A 92 -9.55 -15.07 -40.62
C GLY A 92 -9.94 -13.62 -40.95
N GLY A 93 -9.00 -12.81 -41.45
CA GLY A 93 -9.23 -11.44 -41.91
C GLY A 93 -9.55 -11.29 -43.40
N GLU A 94 -9.79 -12.40 -44.11
CA GLU A 94 -10.14 -12.40 -45.53
C GLU A 94 -11.53 -11.77 -45.74
N ASN A 95 -11.72 -11.12 -46.90
CA ASN A 95 -13.01 -10.52 -47.22
C ASN A 95 -14.12 -11.57 -47.28
N GLU A 96 -13.77 -12.82 -47.58
CA GLU A 96 -14.67 -13.96 -47.65
C GLU A 96 -15.23 -14.39 -46.28
N THR A 97 -14.42 -14.37 -45.22
CA THR A 97 -14.90 -14.69 -43.86
C THR A 97 -15.80 -13.58 -43.32
N LEU A 98 -15.49 -12.32 -43.65
CA LEU A 98 -16.35 -11.17 -43.39
C LEU A 98 -17.67 -11.27 -44.16
N ALA A 99 -17.63 -11.67 -45.43
CA ALA A 99 -18.83 -11.87 -46.25
C ALA A 99 -19.75 -12.96 -45.68
N LYS A 100 -19.18 -14.10 -45.26
CA LYS A 100 -19.95 -15.17 -44.58
C LYS A 100 -20.57 -14.69 -43.26
N LYS A 101 -19.81 -13.92 -42.46
CA LYS A 101 -20.32 -13.37 -41.19
C LYS A 101 -21.44 -12.34 -41.41
N ILE A 102 -21.35 -11.53 -42.47
CA ILE A 102 -22.38 -10.59 -42.89
C ILE A 102 -23.61 -11.35 -43.40
N GLY A 103 -23.40 -12.40 -44.21
CA GLY A 103 -24.45 -13.26 -44.77
C GLY A 103 -25.32 -13.93 -43.70
N HIS A 104 -24.70 -14.45 -42.63
CA HIS A 104 -25.44 -14.99 -41.48
C HIS A 104 -26.41 -13.99 -40.82
N SER A 105 -26.10 -12.69 -40.86
CA SER A 105 -26.96 -11.64 -40.29
C SER A 105 -28.02 -11.15 -41.29
N PHE A 106 -27.74 -11.29 -42.58
CA PHE A 106 -28.62 -10.89 -43.69
C PHE A 106 -28.71 -12.01 -44.74
N PRO A 107 -29.57 -13.03 -44.50
CA PRO A 107 -29.69 -14.20 -45.38
C PRO A 107 -30.06 -13.84 -46.82
N GLU A 108 -30.71 -12.69 -47.02
CA GLU A 108 -31.14 -12.19 -48.34
C GLU A 108 -29.98 -11.80 -49.27
N VAL A 109 -28.77 -11.60 -48.74
CA VAL A 109 -27.58 -11.15 -49.49
C VAL A 109 -26.33 -12.01 -49.27
N GLU A 110 -26.42 -13.09 -48.48
CA GLU A 110 -25.31 -14.01 -48.17
C GLU A 110 -24.59 -14.52 -49.44
N ASP A 111 -25.31 -15.26 -50.28
CA ASP A 111 -24.75 -15.85 -51.51
C ASP A 111 -24.32 -14.77 -52.50
N ARG A 112 -24.99 -13.62 -52.51
CA ARG A 112 -24.73 -12.54 -53.48
C ARG A 112 -23.42 -11.82 -53.16
N LEU A 113 -23.16 -11.54 -51.89
CA LEU A 113 -21.95 -10.87 -51.44
C LEU A 113 -20.72 -11.78 -51.58
N LEU A 114 -20.87 -13.05 -51.21
CA LEU A 114 -19.82 -14.06 -51.34
C LEU A 114 -19.43 -14.27 -52.80
N ASN A 115 -20.41 -14.51 -53.68
CA ASN A 115 -20.18 -14.71 -55.10
C ASN A 115 -19.58 -13.46 -55.77
N LEU A 116 -20.01 -12.25 -55.39
CA LEU A 116 -19.43 -11.01 -55.92
C LEU A 116 -17.95 -10.86 -55.56
N LEU A 117 -17.57 -11.18 -54.32
CA LEU A 117 -16.18 -11.12 -53.86
C LEU A 117 -15.31 -12.14 -54.60
N GLN A 118 -15.75 -13.40 -54.69
CA GLN A 118 -15.05 -14.46 -55.43
C GLN A 118 -14.85 -14.09 -56.91
N LEU A 119 -15.89 -13.54 -57.56
CA LEU A 119 -15.80 -13.13 -58.96
C LEU A 119 -14.91 -11.89 -59.16
N SER A 120 -14.86 -10.98 -58.18
CA SER A 120 -14.04 -9.76 -58.24
C SER A 120 -12.55 -10.01 -57.99
N GLU A 121 -12.21 -11.04 -57.20
CA GLU A 121 -10.83 -11.42 -56.90
C GLU A 121 -10.21 -12.31 -58.00
N GLY A 122 -10.95 -12.58 -59.09
CA GLY A 122 -10.49 -13.41 -60.21
C GLY A 122 -10.47 -14.91 -59.91
N SER A 123 -11.01 -15.31 -58.75
CA SER A 123 -11.15 -16.69 -58.32
C SER A 123 -12.28 -17.34 -59.12
N HIS A 124 -11.93 -18.11 -60.16
CA HIS A 124 -12.79 -19.01 -60.95
C HIS A 124 -13.46 -18.52 -62.25
N SER A 125 -13.09 -17.38 -62.86
CA SER A 125 -13.72 -16.95 -64.13
C SER A 125 -12.83 -17.12 -65.36
N SER A 126 -13.01 -18.24 -66.08
CA SER A 126 -12.53 -18.42 -67.47
C SER A 126 -13.49 -17.80 -68.52
N SER A 127 -14.43 -16.96 -68.08
CA SER A 127 -15.55 -16.46 -68.87
C SER A 127 -15.22 -15.12 -69.54
N PRO A 128 -15.78 -14.81 -70.73
CA PRO A 128 -15.53 -13.53 -71.40
C PRO A 128 -15.95 -12.32 -70.56
N GLU A 129 -15.14 -11.25 -70.58
CA GLU A 129 -15.35 -10.03 -69.77
C GLU A 129 -16.78 -9.46 -69.73
N PRO A 130 -17.57 -9.43 -70.83
CA PRO A 130 -18.92 -8.85 -70.82
C PRO A 130 -19.91 -9.60 -69.92
N PHE A 131 -19.74 -10.92 -69.78
CA PHE A 131 -20.59 -11.75 -68.93
C PHE A 131 -20.24 -11.57 -67.45
N VAL A 132 -18.95 -11.41 -67.14
CA VAL A 132 -18.47 -11.11 -65.79
C VAL A 132 -18.98 -9.75 -65.33
N ASP A 133 -18.93 -8.73 -66.19
CA ASP A 133 -19.46 -7.39 -65.90
C ASP A 133 -20.97 -7.42 -65.59
N SER A 134 -21.75 -8.11 -66.43
CA SER A 134 -23.20 -8.22 -66.25
C SER A 134 -23.58 -8.97 -64.97
N ALA A 135 -22.80 -10.00 -64.60
CA ALA A 135 -22.99 -10.75 -63.37
C ALA A 135 -22.68 -9.90 -62.13
N LEU A 136 -21.57 -9.15 -62.15
CA LEU A 136 -21.21 -8.23 -61.06
C LEU A 136 -22.25 -7.13 -60.86
N GLN A 137 -22.83 -6.61 -61.95
CA GLN A 137 -23.88 -5.58 -61.87
C GLN A 137 -25.17 -6.13 -61.25
N LYS A 138 -25.62 -7.33 -61.69
CA LYS A 138 -26.79 -8.01 -61.13
C LYS A 138 -26.63 -8.40 -59.66
N LEU A 139 -25.42 -8.80 -59.26
CA LEU A 139 -25.12 -9.16 -57.86
C LEU A 139 -24.96 -7.93 -56.96
N GLY A 140 -24.40 -6.82 -57.48
CA GLY A 140 -24.06 -5.64 -56.69
C GLY A 140 -25.19 -4.61 -56.51
N GLU A 141 -26.16 -4.53 -57.42
CA GLU A 141 -27.30 -3.60 -57.28
C GLU A 141 -28.11 -3.82 -55.98
N PRO A 142 -28.53 -5.05 -55.64
CA PRO A 142 -29.25 -5.32 -54.40
C PRO A 142 -28.40 -5.08 -53.13
N LEU A 143 -27.07 -5.14 -53.24
CA LEU A 143 -26.15 -4.94 -52.12
C LEU A 143 -25.98 -3.45 -51.74
N LYS A 144 -26.37 -2.52 -52.62
CA LYS A 144 -26.30 -1.07 -52.34
C LYS A 144 -27.25 -0.65 -51.22
N SER A 145 -28.47 -1.18 -51.22
CA SER A 145 -29.54 -0.81 -50.28
C SER A 145 -29.41 -1.45 -48.90
N VAL A 146 -28.59 -2.48 -48.74
CA VAL A 146 -28.39 -3.15 -47.43
C VAL A 146 -27.40 -2.36 -46.57
N PRO A 147 -27.78 -1.92 -45.36
CA PRO A 147 -26.87 -1.24 -44.44
C PRO A 147 -25.98 -2.27 -43.72
N PHE A 148 -24.83 -2.64 -44.32
CA PHE A 148 -23.84 -3.52 -43.69
C PHE A 148 -23.34 -2.98 -42.35
N GLU A 149 -23.44 -1.67 -42.16
CA GLU A 149 -23.05 -0.95 -40.96
C GLU A 149 -23.95 -1.24 -39.75
N GLU A 150 -25.19 -1.71 -39.96
CA GLU A 150 -26.18 -1.94 -38.91
C GLU A 150 -26.00 -3.31 -38.21
N ILE A 151 -25.19 -4.20 -38.80
CA ILE A 151 -24.80 -5.52 -38.24
C ILE A 151 -24.12 -5.34 -36.88
N VAL A 152 -23.40 -4.22 -36.70
CA VAL A 152 -22.62 -3.97 -35.50
C VAL A 152 -23.51 -3.34 -34.43
N SER A 153 -24.31 -4.18 -33.78
CA SER A 153 -25.17 -3.70 -32.69
C SER A 153 -24.36 -3.44 -31.42
N TRP A 154 -24.38 -2.20 -30.93
CA TRP A 154 -23.81 -1.82 -29.63
C TRP A 154 -24.55 -2.43 -28.43
N LYS A 155 -25.66 -3.13 -28.67
CA LYS A 155 -26.52 -3.70 -27.62
C LYS A 155 -25.79 -4.79 -26.81
N GLU A 156 -24.99 -5.62 -27.47
CA GLU A 156 -24.19 -6.64 -26.78
C GLU A 156 -23.04 -6.02 -25.99
N THR A 157 -22.35 -5.03 -26.57
CA THR A 157 -21.31 -4.24 -25.89
C THR A 157 -21.85 -3.53 -24.65
N ARG A 158 -23.09 -3.03 -24.68
CA ARG A 158 -23.72 -2.40 -23.52
C ARG A 158 -23.90 -3.39 -22.37
N LYS A 159 -24.34 -4.63 -22.62
CA LYS A 159 -24.45 -5.67 -21.58
C LYS A 159 -23.10 -6.00 -20.98
N VAL A 160 -22.08 -6.18 -21.82
CA VAL A 160 -20.70 -6.41 -21.38
C VAL A 160 -20.19 -5.23 -20.54
N GLY A 161 -20.51 -4.00 -20.94
CA GLY A 161 -20.13 -2.81 -20.20
C GLY A 161 -20.80 -2.68 -18.84
N LEU A 162 -22.08 -3.07 -18.72
CA LEU A 162 -22.76 -3.14 -17.43
C LEU A 162 -22.12 -4.19 -16.49
N TRP A 163 -21.59 -5.29 -17.02
CA TRP A 163 -20.89 -6.27 -16.20
C TRP A 163 -19.49 -5.77 -15.80
N ALA A 164 -18.79 -5.10 -16.72
CA ALA A 164 -17.47 -4.53 -16.47
C ALA A 164 -17.49 -3.36 -15.47
N ILE A 165 -18.59 -2.61 -15.37
CA ILE A 165 -18.69 -1.47 -14.45
C ILE A 165 -18.93 -1.88 -13.00
N SER A 166 -19.54 -3.05 -12.76
CA SER A 166 -19.79 -3.57 -11.42
C SER A 166 -18.51 -3.66 -10.54
N PRO A 167 -17.42 -4.32 -10.97
CA PRO A 167 -16.19 -4.38 -10.17
C PRO A 167 -15.50 -3.01 -10.03
N VAL A 168 -15.62 -2.13 -11.02
CA VAL A 168 -15.11 -0.75 -10.93
C VAL A 168 -15.83 0.01 -9.81
N LEU A 169 -17.15 -0.14 -9.74
CA LEU A 169 -17.98 0.49 -8.72
C LEU A 169 -17.65 -0.06 -7.32
N LEU A 170 -17.45 -1.37 -7.19
CA LEU A 170 -17.04 -2.00 -5.93
C LEU A 170 -15.68 -1.49 -5.45
N LEU A 171 -14.71 -1.37 -6.35
CA LEU A 171 -13.40 -0.82 -6.03
C LEU A 171 -13.51 0.65 -5.58
N LEU A 172 -14.34 1.45 -6.24
CA LEU A 172 -14.61 2.83 -5.84
C LEU A 172 -15.26 2.91 -4.46
N VAL A 173 -16.26 2.06 -4.18
CA VAL A 173 -16.91 1.99 -2.86
C VAL A 173 -15.89 1.61 -1.78
N PHE A 174 -15.00 0.66 -2.04
CA PHE A 174 -13.95 0.27 -1.10
C PHE A 174 -12.96 1.41 -0.82
N LEU A 175 -12.55 2.14 -1.87
CA LEU A 175 -11.71 3.33 -1.74
C LEU A 175 -12.37 4.41 -0.88
N LEU A 176 -13.67 4.66 -1.07
CA LEU A 176 -14.41 5.69 -0.33
C LEU A 176 -14.73 5.28 1.11
N ALA A 177 -15.06 4.01 1.34
CA ALA A 177 -15.42 3.50 2.67
C ALA A 177 -14.21 3.31 3.58
N ALA A 178 -13.05 2.91 3.03
CA ALA A 178 -11.85 2.60 3.79
C ALA A 178 -10.57 3.06 3.06
N PRO A 179 -10.35 4.37 2.89
CA PRO A 179 -9.23 4.89 2.12
C PRO A 179 -7.88 4.46 2.70
N GLY A 180 -7.72 4.49 4.03
CA GLY A 180 -6.49 4.06 4.70
C GLY A 180 -6.14 2.60 4.42
N SER A 181 -7.13 1.70 4.49
CA SER A 181 -6.95 0.27 4.19
C SER A 181 -6.67 0.04 2.72
N PHE A 182 -7.33 0.76 1.82
CA PHE A 182 -7.10 0.67 0.38
C PHE A 182 -5.67 1.09 0.00
N PHE A 183 -5.22 2.25 0.47
CA PHE A 183 -3.86 2.73 0.20
C PHE A 183 -2.82 1.82 0.83
N SER A 184 -3.04 1.36 2.06
CA SER A 184 -2.12 0.42 2.71
C SER A 184 -2.06 -0.93 2.00
N ALA A 185 -3.19 -1.49 1.56
CA ALA A 185 -3.19 -2.73 0.77
C ALA A 185 -2.49 -2.52 -0.58
N THR A 186 -2.72 -1.37 -1.23
CA THR A 186 -2.08 -1.01 -2.50
C THR A 186 -0.56 -0.86 -2.37
N THR A 187 -0.06 -0.17 -1.34
CA THR A 187 1.38 -0.04 -1.10
C THR A 187 2.04 -1.38 -0.80
N ARG A 188 1.37 -2.25 -0.03
CA ARG A 188 1.85 -3.60 0.25
C ARG A 188 1.89 -4.51 -0.97
N LEU A 189 0.86 -4.46 -1.81
CA LEU A 189 0.80 -5.23 -3.06
C LEU A 189 1.83 -4.75 -4.08
N THR A 190 2.06 -3.43 -4.18
CA THR A 190 3.04 -2.85 -5.11
C THR A 190 4.48 -2.98 -4.64
N SER A 191 4.69 -3.25 -3.34
CA SER A 191 6.01 -3.49 -2.74
C SER A 191 6.10 -4.93 -2.20
N PRO A 192 6.10 -5.96 -3.08
CA PRO A 192 6.04 -7.34 -2.64
C PRO A 192 7.32 -7.84 -1.95
N THR A 193 8.44 -7.12 -2.08
CA THR A 193 9.74 -7.46 -1.47
C THR A 193 9.90 -6.94 -0.05
N THR A 194 9.09 -5.98 0.38
CA THR A 194 9.18 -5.42 1.73
C THR A 194 8.33 -6.23 2.71
N GLU A 195 8.94 -6.67 3.80
CA GLU A 195 8.21 -7.22 4.93
C GLU A 195 7.47 -6.08 5.62
N PHE A 196 6.14 -6.15 5.61
CA PHE A 196 5.30 -5.25 6.37
C PHE A 196 4.91 -5.97 7.64
N GLU A 197 5.39 -5.47 8.77
CA GLU A 197 4.93 -5.95 10.07
C GLU A 197 3.45 -5.59 10.23
N ARG A 198 2.67 -6.56 10.70
CA ARG A 198 1.28 -6.32 11.05
C ARG A 198 1.26 -5.29 12.18
N PRO A 199 0.45 -4.21 12.08
CA PRO A 199 0.34 -3.24 13.15
C PRO A 199 -0.04 -3.97 14.42
N ALA A 200 0.71 -3.70 15.48
CA ALA A 200 0.52 -4.32 16.77
C ALA A 200 -0.93 -4.11 17.24
N PRO A 201 -1.64 -5.16 17.68
CA PRO A 201 -3.01 -5.04 18.17
C PRO A 201 -3.15 -4.15 19.41
N PHE A 202 -2.04 -3.95 20.13
CA PHE A 202 -1.95 -3.08 21.30
C PHE A 202 -0.54 -2.48 21.43
N SER A 203 -0.41 -1.47 22.27
CA SER A 203 0.86 -0.81 22.61
C SER A 203 0.96 -0.58 24.12
N PHE A 204 2.18 -0.69 24.64
CA PHE A 204 2.50 -0.38 26.04
C PHE A 204 3.05 1.05 26.13
N ALA A 205 2.40 1.88 26.93
CA ALA A 205 2.96 3.15 27.38
C ALA A 205 3.50 2.98 28.80
N VAL A 206 4.81 3.18 28.95
CA VAL A 206 5.55 2.96 30.20
C VAL A 206 6.06 4.30 30.70
N LEU A 207 5.75 4.62 31.96
CA LEU A 207 6.20 5.82 32.65
C LEU A 207 7.01 5.40 33.89
N PRO A 208 8.15 6.06 34.18
CA PRO A 208 8.71 7.23 33.48
C PRO A 208 9.49 6.92 32.19
N GLY A 209 9.84 5.65 31.92
CA GLY A 209 10.75 5.29 30.83
C GLY A 209 12.21 5.31 31.28
N ASP A 210 13.10 5.93 30.51
CA ASP A 210 14.50 6.15 30.92
C ASP A 210 14.54 7.18 32.05
N THR A 211 15.24 6.88 33.15
CA THR A 211 15.29 7.78 34.31
C THR A 211 16.59 7.64 35.08
N GLU A 212 17.01 8.74 35.68
CA GLU A 212 18.07 8.79 36.67
C GLU A 212 17.44 8.87 38.06
N ILE A 213 17.92 8.07 39.01
CA ILE A 213 17.46 8.08 40.40
C ILE A 213 18.63 8.10 41.35
N VAL A 214 18.42 8.67 42.54
CA VAL A 214 19.46 8.67 43.57
C VAL A 214 19.52 7.31 44.25
N ILE A 215 20.72 6.87 44.60
CA ILE A 215 20.93 5.63 45.34
C ILE A 215 20.05 5.56 46.60
N GLY A 216 19.26 4.48 46.70
CA GLY A 216 18.32 4.23 47.79
C GLY A 216 16.91 4.79 47.58
N GLU A 217 16.63 5.49 46.48
CA GLU A 217 15.28 5.94 46.15
C GLU A 217 14.39 4.81 45.59
N ASP A 218 13.08 5.01 45.71
CA ASP A 218 12.05 4.12 45.20
C ASP A 218 11.63 4.57 43.79
N LEU A 219 11.37 3.63 42.89
CA LEU A 219 10.88 3.91 41.54
C LEU A 219 9.55 3.20 41.30
N LYS A 220 8.50 3.99 41.03
CA LYS A 220 7.20 3.46 40.59
C LYS A 220 7.16 3.46 39.06
N VAL A 221 7.06 2.27 38.48
CA VAL A 221 6.83 2.08 37.04
C VAL A 221 5.33 1.91 36.82
N SER A 222 4.75 2.77 36.00
CA SER A 222 3.32 2.74 35.63
C SER A 222 3.16 2.41 34.15
N ILE A 223 2.21 1.54 33.86
CA ILE A 223 2.03 0.92 32.55
C ILE A 223 0.57 1.06 32.14
N SER A 224 0.34 1.68 31.00
CA SER A 224 -0.96 1.76 30.36
C SER A 224 -0.94 1.01 29.03
N ILE A 225 -2.02 0.28 28.77
CA ILE A 225 -2.17 -0.52 27.55
C ILE A 225 -3.22 0.15 26.69
N SER A 226 -2.89 0.42 25.43
CA SER A 226 -3.81 0.97 24.44
C SER A 226 -4.00 -0.01 23.29
N GLY A 227 -5.25 -0.41 23.02
CA GLY A 227 -5.60 -1.34 21.94
C GLY A 227 -6.33 -2.60 22.43
N ASP A 228 -6.40 -3.62 21.58
CA ASP A 228 -7.07 -4.89 21.85
C ASP A 228 -6.07 -5.89 22.44
N TYR A 229 -5.91 -5.85 23.77
CA TYR A 229 -5.01 -6.72 24.52
C TYR A 229 -5.81 -7.88 25.13
N ALA A 230 -5.59 -9.09 24.61
CA ALA A 230 -6.33 -10.29 24.99
C ALA A 230 -5.66 -11.13 26.09
N ASP A 231 -4.40 -10.84 26.41
CA ASP A 231 -3.64 -11.57 27.44
C ASP A 231 -3.97 -11.00 28.83
N THR A 232 -4.05 -11.85 29.84
CA THR A 232 -4.71 -11.48 31.09
C THR A 232 -3.79 -10.60 31.96
N GLN A 233 -2.46 -10.74 31.85
CA GLN A 233 -1.50 -9.98 32.67
C GLN A 233 -0.14 -9.82 31.98
N PRO A 234 0.29 -8.59 31.62
CA PRO A 234 1.64 -8.37 31.15
C PRO A 234 2.63 -8.48 32.31
N VAL A 235 3.86 -8.84 31.98
CA VAL A 235 4.95 -9.09 32.92
C VAL A 235 6.03 -8.05 32.72
N LEU A 236 6.60 -7.55 33.81
CA LEU A 236 7.74 -6.67 33.76
C LEU A 236 9.03 -7.51 33.78
N GLU A 237 9.85 -7.34 32.76
CA GLU A 237 11.16 -7.97 32.64
C GLU A 237 12.24 -6.97 33.06
N SER A 238 13.07 -7.35 34.03
CA SER A 238 14.12 -6.52 34.62
C SER A 238 15.48 -7.22 34.50
N LEU A 239 16.50 -6.50 34.02
CA LEU A 239 17.87 -6.99 33.88
C LEU A 239 18.82 -6.03 34.61
N VAL A 240 19.37 -6.47 35.74
CA VAL A 240 20.37 -5.69 36.49
C VAL A 240 21.71 -5.78 35.79
N ASP A 241 22.46 -4.67 35.78
CA ASP A 241 23.76 -4.64 35.13
C ASP A 241 24.73 -5.64 35.80
N GLY A 242 25.36 -6.49 34.98
CA GLY A 242 26.18 -7.61 35.45
C GLY A 242 25.44 -8.93 35.72
N GLU A 243 24.10 -8.98 35.65
CA GLU A 243 23.35 -10.24 35.70
C GLU A 243 23.18 -10.86 34.30
N MET A 244 23.32 -12.19 34.20
CA MET A 244 23.17 -12.93 32.93
C MET A 244 21.71 -13.32 32.64
N ARG A 245 20.78 -13.12 33.58
CA ARG A 245 19.38 -13.54 33.46
C ARG A 245 18.46 -12.40 33.85
N SER A 246 17.43 -12.20 33.04
CA SER A 246 16.35 -11.29 33.38
C SER A 246 15.43 -11.90 34.44
N ARG A 247 14.86 -11.03 35.28
CA ARG A 247 13.85 -11.33 36.28
C ARG A 247 12.48 -10.90 35.76
N PHE A 248 11.51 -11.78 35.90
CA PHE A 248 10.12 -11.55 35.52
C PHE A 248 9.30 -11.21 36.77
N ILE A 249 8.63 -10.08 36.75
CA ILE A 249 7.95 -9.46 37.88
C ILE A 249 6.49 -9.24 37.51
N ASN A 250 5.58 -9.75 38.34
CA ASN A 250 4.15 -9.54 38.17
C ASN A 250 3.77 -8.10 38.53
N LEU A 251 2.92 -7.50 37.69
CA LEU A 251 2.39 -6.16 37.91
C LEU A 251 1.21 -6.19 38.88
N THR A 252 1.04 -5.10 39.62
CA THR A 252 -0.12 -4.87 40.48
C THR A 252 -1.09 -3.94 39.76
N GLU A 253 -2.35 -4.35 39.68
CA GLU A 253 -3.42 -3.52 39.13
C GLU A 253 -3.93 -2.54 40.19
N ASP A 254 -4.02 -1.26 39.84
CA ASP A 254 -4.62 -0.21 40.67
C ASP A 254 -6.14 -0.17 40.44
N SER A 255 -6.86 0.47 41.36
CA SER A 255 -8.31 0.71 41.34
C SER A 255 -8.87 1.36 40.05
N THR A 256 -7.99 1.96 39.23
CA THR A 256 -8.29 2.59 37.95
C THR A 256 -8.03 1.69 36.73
N GLY A 257 -7.62 0.43 36.95
CA GLY A 257 -7.23 -0.51 35.88
C GLY A 257 -5.83 -0.25 35.32
N SER A 258 -5.05 0.64 35.94
CA SER A 258 -3.65 0.89 35.55
C SER A 258 -2.72 -0.10 36.22
N LEU A 259 -1.77 -0.65 35.47
CA LEU A 259 -0.79 -1.59 35.99
C LEU A 259 0.44 -0.85 36.51
N SER A 260 0.97 -1.26 37.66
CA SER A 260 2.18 -0.66 38.19
C SER A 260 3.03 -1.62 39.01
N HIS A 261 4.31 -1.28 39.15
CA HIS A 261 5.24 -1.95 40.04
C HIS A 261 6.10 -0.92 40.78
N LEU A 262 6.36 -1.17 42.06
CA LEU A 262 7.20 -0.31 42.89
C LEU A 262 8.50 -1.03 43.24
N TYR A 263 9.60 -0.56 42.64
CA TYR A 263 10.94 -0.91 43.07
C TYR A 263 11.29 -0.13 44.33
N ARG A 264 11.74 -0.82 45.36
CA ARG A 264 12.14 -0.20 46.63
C ARG A 264 13.65 -0.16 46.77
N SER A 265 14.17 0.98 47.23
CA SER A 265 15.57 1.16 47.63
C SER A 265 16.57 0.66 46.58
N ILE A 266 16.49 1.22 45.37
CA ILE A 266 17.36 0.79 44.25
C ILE A 266 18.81 1.20 44.52
N ARG A 267 19.75 0.27 44.32
CA ARG A 267 21.18 0.49 44.57
C ARG A 267 22.08 0.32 43.35
N GLN A 268 21.59 -0.34 42.31
CA GLN A 268 22.36 -0.69 41.12
C GLN A 268 21.57 -0.28 39.89
N PRO A 269 22.25 0.17 38.82
CA PRO A 269 21.61 0.45 37.55
C PRO A 269 21.05 -0.84 36.95
N PHE A 270 19.93 -0.71 36.28
CA PHE A 270 19.26 -1.84 35.62
C PHE A 270 18.47 -1.37 34.42
N ARG A 271 18.11 -2.31 33.55
CA ARG A 271 17.19 -2.07 32.44
C ARG A 271 15.90 -2.82 32.67
N TYR A 272 14.79 -2.27 32.21
CA TYR A 272 13.50 -2.93 32.30
C TYR A 272 12.67 -2.75 31.03
N ARG A 273 11.77 -3.69 30.76
CA ARG A 273 10.77 -3.60 29.70
C ARG A 273 9.50 -4.34 30.12
N VAL A 274 8.41 -4.06 29.45
CA VAL A 274 7.14 -4.78 29.65
C VAL A 274 6.94 -5.75 28.50
N SER A 275 6.57 -6.98 28.81
CA SER A 275 6.28 -8.03 27.83
C SER A 275 4.93 -8.68 28.11
N GLY A 276 4.13 -8.90 27.08
CA GLY A 276 2.83 -9.55 27.19
C GLY A 276 2.20 -9.77 25.82
N GLY A 277 1.37 -10.81 25.67
CA GLY A 277 0.65 -11.08 24.42
C GLY A 277 1.55 -11.24 23.17
N GLY A 278 2.80 -11.67 23.33
CA GLY A 278 3.77 -11.83 22.23
C GLY A 278 4.46 -10.53 21.76
N LEU A 279 4.17 -9.39 22.39
CA LEU A 279 4.82 -8.11 22.13
C LEU A 279 5.61 -7.66 23.36
N ALA A 280 6.65 -6.85 23.15
CA ALA A 280 7.45 -6.25 24.21
C ALA A 280 7.69 -4.76 23.94
N SER A 281 7.73 -3.96 25.00
CA SER A 281 8.16 -2.57 24.94
C SER A 281 9.66 -2.46 24.63
N PRO A 282 10.15 -1.26 24.25
CA PRO A 282 11.57 -0.96 24.29
C PRO A 282 12.16 -1.21 25.69
N TRP A 283 13.48 -1.41 25.74
CA TRP A 283 14.22 -1.41 26.99
C TRP A 283 14.41 0.01 27.49
N PHE A 284 14.08 0.24 28.74
CA PHE A 284 14.31 1.49 29.46
C PHE A 284 15.44 1.30 30.47
N THR A 285 16.27 2.31 30.61
CA THR A 285 17.45 2.29 31.49
C THR A 285 17.20 3.13 32.73
N VAL A 286 17.49 2.56 33.89
CA VAL A 286 17.49 3.25 35.18
C VAL A 286 18.94 3.44 35.60
N GLU A 287 19.39 4.70 35.57
CA GLU A 287 20.70 5.08 36.08
C GLU A 287 20.61 5.41 37.56
N VAL A 288 21.60 4.97 38.33
CA VAL A 288 21.66 5.21 39.76
C VAL A 288 22.84 6.11 40.06
N VAL A 289 22.55 7.30 40.58
CA VAL A 289 23.58 8.27 40.95
C VAL A 289 23.73 8.40 42.46
N GLU A 290 24.96 8.63 42.89
CA GLU A 290 25.27 8.88 44.29
C GLU A 290 24.95 10.32 44.68
N ARG A 291 24.56 10.53 45.94
CA ARG A 291 24.39 11.88 46.47
C ARG A 291 25.74 12.58 46.50
N PRO A 292 25.83 13.83 46.04
CA PRO A 292 27.07 14.58 46.14
C PRO A 292 27.42 14.78 47.63
N LEU A 293 28.66 14.44 47.98
CA LEU A 293 29.19 14.57 49.33
C LEU A 293 30.02 15.85 49.43
N VAL A 294 29.78 16.65 50.48
CA VAL A 294 30.63 17.80 50.80
C VAL A 294 31.99 17.29 51.26
N GLN A 295 33.04 17.56 50.48
CA GLN A 295 34.41 17.17 50.82
C GLN A 295 35.10 18.22 51.68
N GLU A 296 34.92 19.48 51.31
CA GLU A 296 35.62 20.59 51.98
C GLU A 296 34.75 21.83 52.04
N LEU A 297 34.66 22.40 53.24
CA LEU A 297 34.03 23.67 53.53
C LEU A 297 35.11 24.65 53.97
N ASN A 298 35.36 25.67 53.17
CA ASN A 298 36.35 26.71 53.46
C ASN A 298 35.67 28.05 53.67
N LEU A 299 35.96 28.67 54.80
CA LEU A 299 35.40 29.95 55.22
C LEU A 299 36.51 30.99 55.38
N ARG A 300 36.33 32.14 54.72
CA ARG A 300 37.19 33.31 54.88
C ARG A 300 36.37 34.47 55.44
N ILE A 301 36.78 34.96 56.60
CA ILE A 301 36.20 36.13 57.24
C ILE A 301 37.07 37.34 56.91
N SER A 302 36.49 38.32 56.24
CA SER A 302 37.10 39.62 55.99
C SER A 302 36.50 40.63 56.98
N TYR A 303 37.33 41.12 57.91
CA TYR A 303 36.88 42.05 58.95
C TYR A 303 36.76 43.48 58.40
N PRO A 304 35.88 44.34 58.97
CA PRO A 304 35.76 45.73 58.55
C PRO A 304 37.08 46.50 58.72
N SER A 305 37.34 47.46 57.83
CA SER A 305 38.57 48.26 57.82
C SER A 305 38.85 49.00 59.14
N TYR A 306 37.79 49.35 59.90
CA TYR A 306 37.93 50.05 61.19
C TYR A 306 38.51 49.18 62.30
N THR A 307 38.43 47.84 62.22
CA THR A 307 38.94 46.95 63.26
C THR A 307 40.46 46.76 63.16
N ARG A 308 41.04 46.99 61.98
CA ARG A 308 42.44 46.71 61.64
C ARG A 308 42.86 45.26 61.89
N ILE A 309 41.90 44.33 61.95
CA ILE A 309 42.14 42.89 62.09
C ILE A 309 42.35 42.29 60.69
N PRO A 310 43.40 41.49 60.45
CA PRO A 310 43.60 40.83 59.16
C PRO A 310 42.56 39.74 58.92
N ASP A 311 42.30 39.43 57.65
CA ASP A 311 41.39 38.35 57.26
C ASP A 311 41.75 37.03 57.94
N GLN A 312 40.73 36.32 58.40
CA GLN A 312 40.89 35.02 59.05
C GLN A 312 40.31 33.92 58.17
N ARG A 313 41.09 32.88 57.93
CA ARG A 313 40.59 31.61 57.39
C ARG A 313 40.29 30.68 58.55
N LEU A 314 39.07 30.17 58.61
CA LEU A 314 38.73 29.13 59.57
C LEU A 314 39.31 27.79 59.10
N ALA A 315 39.48 26.85 60.03
CA ALA A 315 39.86 25.50 59.68
C ALA A 315 38.79 24.87 58.77
N SER A 316 39.23 24.01 57.84
CA SER A 316 38.34 23.32 56.91
C SER A 316 37.25 22.55 57.69
N ASN A 317 36.03 22.55 57.16
CA ASN A 317 34.86 21.85 57.73
C ASN A 317 34.31 22.40 59.07
N VAL A 318 34.73 23.60 59.48
CA VAL A 318 34.08 24.33 60.58
C VAL A 318 32.90 25.12 60.01
N GLY A 319 31.67 24.80 60.44
CA GLY A 319 30.46 25.51 60.01
C GLY A 319 29.99 26.63 60.94
N ASP A 320 30.57 26.72 62.13
CA ASP A 320 30.22 27.74 63.12
C ASP A 320 31.11 28.98 62.95
N VAL A 321 30.48 30.15 62.80
CA VAL A 321 31.16 31.41 62.49
C VAL A 321 30.75 32.47 63.49
N VAL A 322 31.71 32.93 64.29
CA VAL A 322 31.55 34.10 65.16
C VAL A 322 32.37 35.24 64.57
N ALA A 323 31.70 36.30 64.13
CA ALA A 323 32.33 37.47 63.52
C ALA A 323 31.72 38.78 64.02
N LEU A 324 32.49 39.86 63.95
CA LEU A 324 32.03 41.20 64.29
C LEU A 324 30.96 41.70 63.29
N GLY A 325 30.04 42.54 63.77
CA GLY A 325 29.04 43.17 62.91
C GLY A 325 29.69 43.98 61.80
N GLY A 326 29.33 43.70 60.55
CA GLY A 326 29.90 44.33 59.34
C GLY A 326 30.98 43.52 58.63
N SER A 327 31.43 42.38 59.17
CA SER A 327 32.35 41.46 58.48
C SER A 327 31.69 40.78 57.27
N ARG A 328 32.49 40.50 56.22
CA ARG A 328 32.08 39.68 55.07
C ARG A 328 32.63 38.26 55.23
N VAL A 329 31.77 37.26 55.08
CA VAL A 329 32.16 35.84 55.12
C VAL A 329 32.02 35.25 53.72
N ASP A 330 33.14 34.85 53.13
CA ASP A 330 33.16 34.15 51.85
C ASP A 330 33.16 32.63 52.11
N LEU A 331 32.14 31.96 51.58
CA LEU A 331 31.92 30.51 51.69
C LEU A 331 32.32 29.84 50.38
N THR A 332 33.28 28.91 50.44
CA THR A 332 33.61 28.04 49.31
C THR A 332 33.37 26.60 49.71
N VAL A 333 32.52 25.89 48.96
CA VAL A 333 32.18 24.48 49.20
C VAL A 333 32.69 23.64 48.04
N SER A 334 33.56 22.69 48.33
CA SER A 334 34.02 21.66 47.39
C SER A 334 33.18 20.42 47.60
N VAL A 335 32.57 19.95 46.52
CA VAL A 335 31.63 18.81 46.53
C VAL A 335 32.14 17.76 45.56
N ALA A 336 32.10 16.48 45.95
CA ALA A 336 32.39 15.37 45.07
C ALA A 336 31.16 14.50 44.84
N GLY A 337 30.94 14.15 43.59
CA GLY A 337 29.80 13.34 43.13
C GLY A 337 29.29 13.82 41.77
N ALA A 338 28.48 12.99 41.11
CA ALA A 338 27.81 13.38 39.88
C ALA A 338 26.75 14.46 40.17
N ARG A 339 26.63 15.42 39.25
CA ARG A 339 25.58 16.43 39.31
C ARG A 339 24.27 15.79 38.85
N ALA A 340 23.35 15.52 39.77
CA ALA A 340 21.98 15.18 39.40
C ALA A 340 21.33 16.43 38.77
N GLU A 341 21.09 16.40 37.46
CA GLU A 341 20.26 17.40 36.80
C GLU A 341 18.80 17.02 37.08
N ARG A 342 18.10 17.84 37.86
CA ARG A 342 16.67 17.67 38.16
C ARG A 342 15.81 18.50 37.25
#